data_AF-A0A2P6W8B4-F1
#
_entry.id   AF-A0A2P6W8B4-F1
#
_cell.length_a   1.000
_cell.length_b   1.000
_cell.length_c   1.000
_cell.angle_alpha   90.00
_cell.angle_beta   90.00
_cell.angle_gamma   90.00
#
_symmetry.space_group_name_H-M   'P 1'
#
loop_
_entity.id
_entity.type
_entity.pdbx_description
1 polymer ?
#
loop_
_entity_poly.entity_id
_entity_poly.type
_entity_poly.pdbx_seq_one_letter_code
_entity_poly.pdbx_strand_id
1 'polypeptide(L)'
;MSLHKNLTSFENFEAIGFGGGQTPFGTPYEPSGEEIKNTLNQLYERFQSDTRIAVIHQPPENTELDKVDEDHVGSPEVRELIEDHDFDLVLTGHIHEARGEDTIGNTKLVNPGPVTEGFYATTEIDQDSVEVELKSL
;
A
#
# COMPACT_ATOMS: atom_id res chain seq x y z
N MET A 1 -10.22 12.73 6.62
CA MET A 1 -9.02 13.22 5.90
C MET A 1 -8.80 12.33 4.70
N SER A 2 -8.34 12.85 3.56
CA SER A 2 -8.01 12.04 2.38
C SER A 2 -6.50 11.96 2.22
N LEU A 3 -5.97 10.76 1.95
CA LEU A 3 -4.56 10.54 1.63
C LEU A 3 -4.28 10.55 0.12
N HIS A 4 -5.31 10.52 -0.74
CA HIS A 4 -5.11 10.43 -2.18
C HIS A 4 -4.33 11.63 -2.74
N LYS A 5 -3.17 11.36 -3.34
CA LYS A 5 -2.22 12.35 -3.88
C LYS A 5 -1.79 13.39 -2.85
N ASN A 6 -1.69 12.97 -1.59
CA ASN A 6 -1.40 13.87 -0.49
C ASN A 6 -0.39 13.26 0.50
N LEU A 7 0.40 14.13 1.14
CA LEU A 7 1.24 13.81 2.30
C LEU A 7 0.53 14.32 3.55
N THR A 8 0.40 13.49 4.56
CA THR A 8 -0.27 13.81 5.82
C THR A 8 0.63 13.46 7.00
N SER A 9 0.81 14.41 7.90
CA SER A 9 1.59 14.22 9.12
C SER A 9 0.71 13.82 10.30
N PHE A 10 1.17 12.82 11.03
CA PHE A 10 0.68 12.40 12.34
C PHE A 10 1.76 12.68 13.39
N GLU A 11 1.48 12.41 14.66
CA GLU A 11 2.42 12.72 15.75
C GLU A 11 3.76 11.97 15.59
N ASN A 12 3.72 10.68 15.22
CA ASN A 12 4.89 9.81 15.18
C ASN A 12 5.31 9.38 13.75
N PHE A 13 4.47 9.64 12.74
CA PHE A 13 4.72 9.17 11.38
C PHE A 13 4.12 10.10 10.36
N GLU A 14 4.50 9.92 9.11
CA GLU A 14 3.84 10.56 7.98
C GLU A 14 3.33 9.50 7.00
N ALA A 15 2.24 9.81 6.33
CA ALA A 15 1.65 8.93 5.34
C ALA A 15 1.40 9.63 4.00
N ILE A 16 1.73 8.94 2.92
CA ILE A 16 1.31 9.28 1.57
C ILE A 16 0.26 8.28 1.07
N GLY A 17 -0.56 8.65 0.10
CA GLY A 17 -1.50 7.69 -0.44
C GLY A 17 -1.96 7.93 -1.87
N PHE A 18 -2.45 6.86 -2.48
CA PHE A 18 -3.02 6.87 -3.81
C PHE A 18 -4.12 5.80 -3.93
N GLY A 19 -5.38 6.23 -4.11
CA GLY A 19 -6.49 5.34 -4.42
C GLY A 19 -6.61 5.01 -5.91
N GLY A 20 -7.39 3.99 -6.25
CA GLY A 20 -7.55 3.51 -7.63
C GLY A 20 -6.43 2.58 -8.08
N GLY A 21 -6.67 1.90 -9.20
CA GLY A 21 -5.72 0.99 -9.85
C GLY A 21 -6.33 0.38 -11.09
N GLN A 22 -5.50 -0.16 -11.98
CA GLN A 22 -6.01 -0.81 -13.20
C GLN A 22 -6.83 -2.06 -12.85
N THR A 23 -7.97 -2.24 -13.52
CA THR A 23 -8.77 -3.47 -13.47
C THR A 23 -9.15 -3.92 -14.88
N PRO A 24 -9.51 -5.20 -15.08
CA PRO A 24 -10.10 -5.64 -16.34
C PRO A 24 -11.58 -5.21 -16.51
N PHE A 25 -12.16 -4.48 -15.55
CA PHE A 25 -13.59 -4.18 -15.51
C PHE A 25 -13.97 -2.78 -16.01
N GLY A 26 -12.98 -1.92 -16.31
CA GLY A 26 -13.24 -0.55 -16.78
C GLY A 26 -13.94 0.31 -15.73
N THR A 27 -13.46 0.24 -14.48
CA THR A 27 -14.01 1.02 -13.37
C THR A 27 -13.82 2.52 -13.58
N PRO A 28 -14.61 3.40 -12.93
CA PRO A 28 -14.55 4.84 -13.19
C PRO A 28 -13.20 5.52 -12.88
N TYR A 29 -12.31 4.87 -12.11
CA TYR A 29 -11.02 5.44 -11.73
C TYR A 29 -9.90 4.39 -11.77
N GLU A 30 -9.22 4.30 -12.92
CA GLU A 30 -8.16 3.35 -13.24
C GLU A 30 -6.85 4.07 -13.62
N PRO A 31 -6.17 4.72 -12.65
CA PRO A 31 -4.85 5.30 -12.87
C PRO A 31 -3.86 4.22 -13.34
N SER A 32 -2.90 4.60 -14.19
CA SER A 32 -1.80 3.71 -14.55
C SER A 32 -0.81 3.55 -13.38
N GLY A 33 -0.06 2.45 -13.36
CA GLY A 33 1.02 2.26 -12.39
C GLY A 33 2.05 3.40 -12.46
N GLU A 34 2.36 3.90 -13.67
CA GLU A 34 3.22 5.08 -13.86
C GLU A 34 2.67 6.34 -13.18
N GLU A 35 1.36 6.60 -13.25
CA GLU A 35 0.74 7.76 -12.59
C GLU A 35 0.89 7.64 -11.06
N ILE A 36 0.63 6.45 -10.53
CA ILE A 36 0.76 6.13 -9.10
C ILE A 36 2.22 6.36 -8.68
N LYS A 37 3.18 5.69 -9.33
CA LYS A 37 4.61 5.78 -9.04
C LYS A 37 5.12 7.22 -9.11
N ASN A 38 4.86 7.93 -10.21
CA ASN A 38 5.36 9.29 -10.41
C ASN A 38 4.82 10.27 -9.37
N THR A 39 3.56 10.10 -8.96
CA THR A 39 2.96 10.96 -7.93
C THR A 39 3.55 10.66 -6.56
N LEU A 40 3.67 9.38 -6.21
CA LEU A 40 4.18 8.98 -4.90
C LEU A 40 5.67 9.27 -4.75
N ASN A 41 6.48 9.15 -5.81
CA ASN A 41 7.87 9.61 -5.83
C ASN A 41 7.99 11.08 -5.41
N GLN A 42 7.17 11.97 -5.98
CA GLN A 42 7.20 13.40 -5.63
C GLN A 42 6.78 13.68 -4.19
N LEU A 43 5.90 12.84 -3.62
CA LEU A 43 5.46 12.97 -2.24
C LEU A 43 6.49 12.38 -1.26
N TYR A 44 7.17 11.31 -1.66
CA TYR A 44 8.18 10.64 -0.85
C TYR A 44 9.35 11.59 -0.50
N GLU A 45 9.83 12.36 -1.48
CA GLU A 45 10.88 13.38 -1.29
C GLU A 45 10.53 14.48 -0.26
N ARG A 46 9.27 14.54 0.17
CA ARG A 46 8.76 15.55 1.10
C ARG A 46 8.63 15.03 2.54
N PHE A 47 8.81 13.72 2.77
CA PHE A 47 8.81 13.17 4.11
C PHE A 47 9.83 13.88 5.00
N GLN A 48 9.39 14.25 6.20
CA GLN A 48 10.21 14.82 7.27
C GLN A 48 10.31 13.85 8.46
N SER A 49 9.36 12.92 8.62
CA SER A 49 9.46 11.86 9.61
C SER A 49 10.35 10.71 9.14
N ASP A 50 10.99 10.05 10.10
CA ASP A 50 11.72 8.81 9.87
C ASP A 50 10.75 7.65 9.60
N THR A 51 9.58 7.62 10.26
CA THR A 51 8.54 6.62 10.01
C THR A 51 7.65 7.04 8.83
N ARG A 52 7.73 6.29 7.73
CA ARG A 52 7.13 6.58 6.43
C ARG A 52 6.17 5.47 6.03
N ILE A 53 4.89 5.84 5.88
CA ILE A 53 3.83 4.91 5.51
C ILE A 53 3.27 5.28 4.14
N ALA A 54 2.98 4.26 3.32
CA ALA A 54 2.20 4.45 2.10
C ALA A 54 0.87 3.69 2.16
N VAL A 55 -0.19 4.31 1.65
CA VAL A 55 -1.49 3.67 1.43
C VAL A 55 -1.78 3.68 -0.07
N ILE A 56 -1.49 2.58 -0.73
CA ILE A 56 -1.55 2.44 -2.20
C ILE A 56 -2.60 1.39 -2.52
N HIS A 57 -3.72 1.77 -3.14
CA HIS A 57 -4.79 0.80 -3.36
C HIS A 57 -4.35 -0.36 -4.26
N GLN A 58 -3.62 -0.08 -5.34
CA GLN A 58 -3.08 -1.10 -6.25
C GLN A 58 -1.87 -1.81 -5.62
N PRO A 59 -1.86 -3.15 -5.52
CA PRO A 59 -0.75 -3.89 -4.94
C PRO A 59 0.48 -3.93 -5.88
N PRO A 60 1.70 -4.06 -5.32
CA PRO A 60 2.90 -4.33 -6.11
C PRO A 60 2.86 -5.73 -6.73
N GLU A 61 3.47 -5.90 -7.89
CA GLU A 61 3.60 -7.22 -8.50
C GLU A 61 4.56 -8.15 -7.73
N ASN A 62 4.38 -9.45 -7.96
CA ASN A 62 5.26 -10.52 -7.45
C ASN A 62 5.31 -10.56 -5.91
N THR A 63 4.14 -10.51 -5.28
CA THR A 63 3.94 -10.64 -3.83
C THR A 63 2.78 -11.58 -3.52
N GLU A 64 2.64 -12.04 -2.28
CA GLU A 64 1.42 -12.77 -1.87
C GLU A 64 0.15 -11.90 -1.95
N LEU A 65 0.30 -10.57 -2.06
CA LEU A 65 -0.80 -9.59 -2.01
C LEU A 65 -1.42 -9.27 -3.37
N ASP A 66 -0.84 -9.78 -4.46
CA ASP A 66 -1.33 -9.57 -5.83
C ASP A 66 -1.67 -10.86 -6.55
N LYS A 67 -1.76 -11.98 -5.81
CA LYS A 67 -2.13 -13.29 -6.37
C LYS A 67 -3.62 -13.38 -6.65
N VAL A 68 -3.94 -13.83 -7.86
CA VAL A 68 -5.27 -14.31 -8.26
C VAL A 68 -5.05 -15.68 -8.88
N ASP A 69 -5.59 -16.72 -8.25
CA ASP A 69 -5.25 -18.12 -8.55
C ASP A 69 -3.73 -18.38 -8.52
N GLU A 70 -3.12 -18.71 -9.66
CA GLU A 70 -1.67 -18.96 -9.81
C GLU A 70 -0.91 -17.77 -10.44
N ASP A 71 -1.62 -16.70 -10.81
CA ASP A 71 -1.06 -15.54 -11.51
C ASP A 71 -0.86 -14.34 -10.58
N HIS A 72 0.14 -13.52 -10.90
CA HIS A 72 0.40 -12.23 -10.27
C HIS A 72 -0.16 -11.11 -11.15
N VAL A 73 -1.01 -10.27 -10.57
CA VAL A 73 -1.74 -9.20 -11.30
C VAL A 73 -1.48 -7.80 -10.74
N GLY A 74 -0.45 -7.65 -9.90
CA GLY A 74 -0.03 -6.39 -9.32
C GLY A 74 0.65 -5.47 -10.34
N SER A 75 1.03 -4.27 -9.89
CA SER A 75 1.72 -3.29 -10.76
C SER A 75 3.25 -3.39 -10.64
N PRO A 76 3.97 -3.50 -11.78
CA PRO A 76 5.44 -3.38 -11.82
C PRO A 76 5.92 -2.02 -11.33
N GLU A 77 5.19 -0.95 -11.63
CA GLU A 77 5.59 0.40 -11.24
C GLU A 77 5.39 0.65 -9.75
N VAL A 78 4.35 0.08 -9.14
CA VAL A 78 4.18 0.09 -7.67
C VAL A 78 5.25 -0.76 -7.01
N ARG A 79 5.63 -1.89 -7.61
CA ARG A 79 6.76 -2.71 -7.13
C ARG A 79 8.06 -1.91 -7.15
N GLU A 80 8.39 -1.29 -8.28
CA GLU A 80 9.60 -0.49 -8.45
C GLU A 80 9.63 0.71 -7.47
N LEU A 81 8.49 1.39 -7.26
CA LEU A 81 8.37 2.44 -6.25
C LEU A 81 8.80 1.98 -4.85
N ILE A 82 8.39 0.77 -4.45
CA ILE A 82 8.69 0.22 -3.12
C ILE A 82 10.13 -0.29 -3.03
N GLU A 83 10.72 -0.72 -4.16
CA GLU A 83 12.14 -1.10 -4.22
C GLU A 83 13.07 0.12 -4.22
N ASP A 84 12.65 1.23 -4.82
CA ASP A 84 13.41 2.48 -4.89
C ASP A 84 13.41 3.26 -3.56
N HIS A 85 12.46 2.99 -2.67
CA HIS A 85 12.21 3.79 -1.46
C HIS A 85 12.00 2.95 -0.21
N ASP A 86 12.64 3.36 0.89
CA ASP A 86 12.48 2.77 2.21
C ASP A 86 11.18 3.26 2.88
N PHE A 87 10.13 2.45 2.83
CA PHE A 87 8.93 2.62 3.64
C PHE A 87 8.95 1.65 4.84
N ASP A 88 8.39 2.05 5.97
CA ASP A 88 8.20 1.11 7.09
C ASP A 88 6.99 0.21 6.85
N LEU A 89 5.95 0.75 6.20
CA LEU A 89 4.71 0.04 5.94
C LEU A 89 4.04 0.54 4.66
N VAL A 90 3.61 -0.40 3.82
CA VAL A 90 2.73 -0.15 2.68
C VAL A 90 1.45 -0.94 2.86
N LEU A 91 0.33 -0.23 2.91
CA LEU A 91 -1.01 -0.80 2.95
C LEU A 91 -1.60 -0.85 1.54
N THR A 92 -2.07 -2.02 1.14
CA THR A 92 -2.68 -2.27 -0.17
C THR A 92 -4.11 -2.79 -0.07
N GLY A 93 -4.77 -2.91 -1.22
CA GLY A 93 -6.09 -3.53 -1.33
C GLY A 93 -6.26 -4.13 -2.72
N HIS A 94 -7.37 -3.78 -3.39
CA HIS A 94 -7.71 -4.14 -4.77
C HIS A 94 -8.01 -5.63 -5.02
N ILE A 95 -7.16 -6.53 -4.54
CA ILE A 95 -7.29 -7.98 -4.72
C ILE A 95 -7.86 -8.57 -3.43
N HIS A 96 -9.18 -8.83 -3.44
CA HIS A 96 -9.90 -9.27 -2.24
C HIS A 96 -9.46 -10.66 -1.74
N GLU A 97 -9.04 -11.53 -2.66
CA GLU A 97 -8.59 -12.90 -2.37
C GLU A 97 -7.19 -12.95 -1.74
N ALA A 98 -6.39 -11.89 -1.94
CA ALA A 98 -4.99 -11.79 -1.54
C ALA A 98 -4.79 -11.08 -0.19
N ARG A 99 -5.67 -11.36 0.78
CA ARG A 99 -5.49 -10.90 2.16
C ARG A 99 -4.21 -11.51 2.74
N GLY A 100 -3.33 -10.70 3.29
CA GLY A 100 -2.07 -11.21 3.83
C GLY A 100 -1.05 -10.13 4.17
N GLU A 101 0.14 -10.60 4.47
CA GLU A 101 1.34 -9.80 4.71
C GLU A 101 2.46 -10.32 3.80
N ASP A 102 3.34 -9.43 3.36
CA ASP A 102 4.55 -9.77 2.61
C ASP A 102 5.63 -8.72 2.88
N THR A 103 6.81 -8.86 2.26
CA THR A 103 7.92 -7.93 2.44
C THR A 103 8.70 -7.73 1.15
N ILE A 104 9.03 -6.46 0.84
CA ILE A 104 9.96 -6.09 -0.22
C ILE A 104 11.12 -5.35 0.41
N GLY A 105 12.33 -5.91 0.34
CA GLY A 105 13.48 -5.35 1.05
C GLY A 105 13.23 -5.32 2.56
N ASN A 106 13.19 -4.12 3.14
CA ASN A 106 12.82 -3.90 4.55
C ASN A 106 11.37 -3.41 4.73
N THR A 107 10.65 -3.18 3.63
CA THR A 107 9.30 -2.62 3.64
C THR A 107 8.28 -3.70 3.92
N LYS A 108 7.51 -3.53 5.01
CA LYS A 108 6.38 -4.41 5.33
C LYS A 108 5.19 -4.09 4.42
N LEU A 109 4.57 -5.10 3.84
CA LEU A 109 3.36 -4.96 3.01
C LEU A 109 2.18 -5.63 3.69
N VAL A 110 1.00 -5.00 3.63
CA VAL A 110 -0.23 -5.58 4.21
C VAL A 110 -1.43 -5.30 3.33
N ASN A 111 -2.16 -6.36 2.97
CA ASN A 111 -3.51 -6.28 2.45
C ASN A 111 -4.48 -6.76 3.55
N PRO A 112 -5.28 -5.86 4.16
CA PRO A 112 -6.21 -6.22 5.23
C PRO A 112 -7.29 -7.23 4.83
N GLY A 113 -7.57 -7.33 3.53
CA GLY A 113 -8.70 -8.06 2.98
C GLY A 113 -10.01 -7.27 2.98
N PRO A 114 -11.06 -7.84 2.37
CA PRO A 114 -12.34 -7.16 2.19
C PRO A 114 -13.12 -7.00 3.50
N VAL A 115 -13.48 -5.76 3.82
CA VAL A 115 -14.31 -5.45 5.00
C VAL A 115 -15.69 -6.12 4.97
N THR A 116 -16.21 -6.44 3.78
CA THR A 116 -17.48 -7.16 3.60
C THR A 116 -17.46 -8.58 4.15
N GLU A 117 -16.27 -9.16 4.30
CA GLU A 117 -16.05 -10.47 4.94
C GLU A 117 -15.62 -10.34 6.41
N GLY A 118 -15.69 -9.12 6.95
CA GLY A 118 -15.33 -8.82 8.33
C GLY A 118 -13.82 -8.68 8.56
N PHE A 119 -12.99 -8.66 7.51
CA PHE A 119 -11.55 -8.52 7.65
C PHE A 119 -11.10 -7.06 7.81
N TYR A 120 -10.06 -6.86 8.61
CA TYR A 120 -9.39 -5.59 8.81
C TYR A 120 -7.96 -5.81 9.33
N ALA A 121 -7.18 -4.72 9.44
CA ALA A 121 -5.86 -4.73 10.06
C ALA A 121 -5.79 -3.62 11.11
N THR A 122 -4.98 -3.82 12.15
CA THR A 122 -4.62 -2.77 13.11
C THR A 122 -3.11 -2.59 13.10
N THR A 123 -2.66 -1.34 13.15
CA THR A 123 -1.24 -0.99 13.19
C THR A 123 -0.95 -0.16 14.43
N GLU A 124 0.04 -0.57 15.21
CA GLU A 124 0.62 0.20 16.31
C GLU A 124 1.96 0.76 15.88
N ILE A 125 2.16 2.06 16.09
CA ILE A 125 3.33 2.81 15.62
C ILE A 125 3.93 3.55 16.81
N ASP A 126 5.09 3.06 17.24
CA ASP A 126 5.94 3.67 18.25
C ASP A 126 7.20 4.24 17.60
N GLN A 127 8.07 4.88 18.39
CA GLN A 127 9.28 5.55 17.89
C GLN A 127 10.22 4.63 17.09
N ASP A 128 10.24 3.33 17.42
CA ASP A 128 11.20 2.35 16.88
C ASP A 128 10.52 1.13 16.22
N SER A 129 9.18 1.09 16.15
CA SER A 129 8.48 -0.11 15.68
C SER A 129 7.15 0.19 15.00
N VAL A 130 6.88 -0.57 13.93
CA VAL A 130 5.59 -0.64 13.25
C VAL A 130 5.08 -2.07 13.33
N GLU A 131 4.11 -2.31 14.22
CA GLU A 131 3.51 -3.63 14.41
C GLU A 131 2.15 -3.67 13.71
N VAL A 132 1.88 -4.73 12.95
CA VAL A 132 0.62 -4.90 12.23
C VAL A 132 0.01 -6.24 12.58
N GLU A 133 -1.30 -6.24 12.84
CA GLU A 133 -2.10 -7.44 13.09
C GLU A 133 -3.27 -7.50 12.11
N LEU A 134 -3.38 -8.59 11.36
CA LEU A 134 -4.58 -8.94 10.59
C LEU A 134 -5.67 -9.50 11.51
N LYS A 135 -6.87 -8.93 11.44
CA LYS A 135 -8.01 -9.25 12.29
C LYS A 135 -9.28 -9.55 11.49
N SER A 136 -10.26 -10.12 12.17
CA SER A 136 -11.61 -10.41 11.65
C SER A 136 -12.66 -10.15 12.73
N LEU A 137 -13.85 -9.73 12.34
CA LEU A 137 -15.01 -9.50 13.22
C LEU A 137 -15.66 -10.80 13.74
#